data_AF-A0A0J6IV75-F1
#
_entry.id   AF-A0A0J6IV75-F1
#
_cell.length_a   1.000
_cell.length_b   1.000
_cell.length_c   1.000
_cell.angle_alpha   90.00
_cell.angle_beta   90.00
_cell.angle_gamma   90.00
#
_symmetry.space_group_name_H-M   'P 1'
#
loop_
_entity.id
_entity.type
_entity.pdbx_description
1 polymer ?
#
loop_
_entity_poly.entity_id
_entity_poly.type
_entity_poly.pdbx_seq_one_letter_code
_entity_poly.pdbx_strand_id
1 'polypeptide(L)' 'MNKIEPGNYVIKYKDIKSGCNSKSDPFDVEQIQTAQGIQYSDISLTIYTMFNGNMDFERLPENAF' A
#
# COMPACT_ATOMS: atom_id res chain seq x y z
N MET A 1 2.48 -9.46 -17.61
CA MET A 1 2.67 -9.58 -16.15
C MET A 1 3.10 -8.20 -15.68
N ASN A 2 2.22 -7.47 -15.01
CA ASN A 2 2.46 -6.07 -14.66
C ASN A 2 3.36 -6.05 -13.41
N LYS A 3 4.63 -5.68 -13.60
CA LYS A 3 5.58 -5.50 -12.49
C LYS A 3 5.42 -4.08 -11.94
N ILE A 4 5.53 -3.95 -10.62
CA ILE A 4 5.59 -2.65 -9.96
C ILE A 4 7.07 -2.27 -9.86
N GLU A 5 7.41 -1.06 -10.28
CA GLU A 5 8.79 -0.53 -10.17
C GLU A 5 9.14 -0.27 -8.69
N PRO A 6 10.41 -0.34 -8.30
CA PRO A 6 10.81 0.06 -6.96
C PRO A 6 10.54 1.54 -6.72
N GLY A 7 10.11 1.89 -5.51
CA GLY A 7 9.77 3.26 -5.14
C GLY A 7 8.92 3.35 -3.88
N ASN A 8 8.58 4.57 -3.51
CA ASN A 8 7.70 4.83 -2.37
C ASN A 8 6.25 4.90 -2.84
N TYR A 9 5.39 4.09 -2.22
CA TYR A 9 3.99 3.93 -2.60
C TYR A 9 3.06 4.26 -1.44
N VAL A 10 1.85 4.68 -1.80
CA VAL A 10 0.69 4.73 -0.90
C VAL A 10 -0.43 3.90 -1.50
N ILE A 11 -1.21 3.23 -0.67
CA ILE A 11 -2.44 2.57 -1.10
C ILE A 11 -3.60 3.50 -0.79
N LYS A 12 -4.38 3.82 -1.83
CA LYS A 12 -5.69 4.45 -1.68
C LYS A 12 -6.77 3.40 -1.93
N TYR A 13 -7.81 3.38 -1.11
CA TYR A 13 -9.00 2.58 -1.38
C TYR A 13 -10.27 3.40 -1.14
N LYS A 14 -11.36 2.98 -1.79
CA LYS A 14 -12.70 3.52 -1.59
C LYS A 14 -13.63 2.42 -1.14
N ASP A 15 -14.27 2.61 0.00
CA ASP A 15 -15.38 1.77 0.42
C ASP A 15 -16.62 2.09 -0.43
N ILE A 16 -17.13 1.09 -1.15
CA ILE A 16 -18.28 1.23 -2.04
C ILE A 16 -19.57 1.51 -1.27
N LYS A 17 -19.74 0.94 -0.07
CA LYS A 17 -20.96 1.08 0.73
C LYS A 17 -21.04 2.46 1.37
N SER A 18 -19.95 2.91 1.98
CA SER A 18 -19.91 4.18 2.70
C SER A 18 -19.45 5.36 1.84
N GLY A 19 -18.89 5.10 0.65
CA GLY A 19 -18.31 6.10 -0.23
C GLY A 19 -16.98 6.68 0.27
N CYS A 20 -16.47 6.19 1.40
CA CYS A 20 -15.34 6.76 2.11
C CYS A 20 -14.02 6.41 1.41
N ASN A 21 -13.18 7.42 1.22
CA ASN A 21 -11.83 7.25 0.70
C ASN A 21 -10.83 7.19 1.86
N SER A 22 -9.82 6.34 1.74
CA SER A 22 -8.74 6.23 2.73
C SER A 22 -7.39 6.05 2.04
N LYS A 23 -6.31 6.47 2.71
CA LYS A 23 -4.92 6.34 2.25
C LYS A 23 -4.06 5.71 3.35
N SER A 24 -3.17 4.79 2.99
CA SER A 24 -2.18 4.25 3.91
C SER A 24 -1.09 5.26 4.26
N ASP A 25 -0.31 4.95 5.28
CA ASP A 25 1.04 5.49 5.38
C ASP A 25 1.89 5.06 4.17
N PRO A 26 2.89 5.87 3.77
CA PRO A 26 3.81 5.49 2.70
C PRO A 26 4.66 4.29 3.09
N PHE A 27 4.95 3.41 2.12
CA PHE A 27 5.85 2.28 2.29
C PHE A 27 6.71 2.07 1.04
N ASP A 28 7.87 1.45 1.24
CA ASP A 28 8.84 1.24 0.17
C ASP A 28 8.67 -0.12 -0.49
N VAL A 29 8.68 -0.11 -1.82
CA VAL A 29 8.80 -1.28 -2.68
C VAL A 29 10.24 -1.29 -3.20
N GLU A 30 10.96 -2.36 -2.90
CA GLU A 30 12.38 -2.47 -3.19
C GLU A 30 12.69 -3.59 -4.17
N GLN A 31 13.74 -3.34 -4.96
CA GLN A 31 14.40 -4.34 -5.77
C GLN A 31 15.89 -4.26 -5.45
N ILE A 32 16.42 -5.28 -4.80
CA ILE A 32 17.81 -5.30 -4.32
C ILE A 32 18.62 -6.27 -5.17
N GLN A 33 19.66 -5.76 -5.84
CA GLN A 33 20.64 -6.58 -6.53
C GLN A 33 21.61 -7.18 -5.50
N THR A 34 21.65 -8.50 -5.42
CA THR A 34 22.58 -9.26 -4.57
C THR A 34 23.59 -10.03 -5.43
N ALA A 35 24.60 -10.62 -4.80
CA ALA A 35 25.56 -11.50 -5.48
C ALA A 35 24.89 -12.77 -6.06
N GLN A 36 23.74 -13.17 -5.52
CA GLN A 36 23.00 -14.37 -5.91
C GLN A 36 21.86 -14.08 -6.91
N GLY A 37 21.55 -12.82 -7.20
CA GLY A 37 20.47 -12.44 -8.11
C GLY A 37 19.74 -11.18 -7.68
N ILE A 38 18.46 -11.07 -8.04
CA ILE A 38 17.60 -9.95 -7.65
C ILE A 38 16.62 -10.43 -6.59
N GLN A 39 16.54 -9.70 -5.47
CA GLN A 39 15.51 -9.87 -4.45
C GLN A 39 14.45 -8.78 -4.60
N TYR A 40 13.19 -9.16 -4.41
CA TYR A 40 12.04 -8.27 -4.48
C TYR A 40 11.36 -8.21 -3.11
N SER A 41 10.74 -7.08 -2.77
CA SER A 41 9.88 -7.00 -1.59
C SER A 41 8.71 -7.98 -1.67
N ASP A 42 8.42 -8.66 -0.56
CA ASP A 42 7.20 -9.42 -0.35
C ASP A 42 6.36 -8.69 0.71
N ILE A 43 5.22 -8.13 0.29
CA ILE A 43 4.41 -7.23 1.10
C ILE A 43 3.01 -7.81 1.26
N SER A 44 2.63 -8.07 2.51
CA SER A 44 1.27 -8.44 2.90
C SER A 44 0.67 -7.31 3.73
N LEU A 45 -0.58 -6.92 3.44
CA LEU A 45 -1.23 -5.78 4.09
C LEU A 45 -2.73 -6.00 4.29
N THR A 46 -3.26 -5.40 5.37
CA THR A 46 -4.68 -5.43 5.72
C THR A 46 -5.37 -4.17 5.17
N ILE A 47 -6.30 -4.31 4.22
CA ILE A 47 -6.92 -3.17 3.50
C ILE A 47 -8.14 -2.62 4.27
N TYR A 48 -7.97 -2.16 5.51
CA TYR A 48 -8.90 -1.34 6.31
C TYR A 48 -8.36 -1.26 7.74
N THR A 49 -8.62 -0.17 8.46
CA THR A 49 -8.22 -0.06 9.86
C THR A 49 -8.96 -1.11 10.70
N MET A 50 -8.23 -2.02 11.33
CA MET A 50 -8.77 -2.98 12.29
C MET A 50 -7.81 -3.21 13.45
N PHE A 51 -8.35 -3.69 14.56
CA PHE A 51 -7.54 -4.09 15.70
C PHE A 51 -6.53 -5.18 15.29
N ASN A 52 -5.23 -4.97 15.58
CA ASN A 52 -4.10 -5.79 15.14
C ASN A 52 -3.88 -5.86 13.62
N GLY A 53 -4.38 -4.89 12.85
CA GLY A 53 -3.96 -4.70 11.46
C GLY A 53 -2.49 -4.32 11.37
N ASN A 54 -1.85 -4.63 10.24
CA ASN A 54 -0.44 -4.33 9.98
C ASN A 54 -0.22 -3.07 9.13
N MET A 55 -1.29 -2.30 8.87
CA MET A 55 -1.25 -1.06 8.12
C MET A 55 -2.38 -0.15 8.59
N ASP A 56 -2.01 1.09 8.91
CA ASP A 56 -2.95 2.14 9.28
C ASP A 56 -3.37 2.93 8.06
N PHE A 57 -4.60 3.44 8.11
CA PHE A 57 -5.20 4.24 7.06
C PHE A 57 -5.80 5.52 7.61
N GLU A 58 -5.43 6.64 7.00
CA GLU A 58 -6.07 7.92 7.23
C GLU A 58 -7.24 8.14 6.28
N ARG A 59 -8.30 8.76 6.77
CA ARG A 59 -9.46 9.11 5.95
C ARG A 59 -9.11 10.29 5.04
N LEU A 60 -9.41 10.14 3.76
CA LEU A 60 -9.27 11.21 2.77
C LEU A 60 -10.56 12.02 2.63
N PRO A 61 -10.45 13.32 2.30
CA PRO A 61 -11.59 14.12 1.82
C PRO A 61 -12.28 13.48 0.61
N GLU A 62 -13.58 13.74 0.43
CA GLU A 62 -14.36 13.15 -0.68
C GLU A 62 -13.79 13.46 -2.07
N ASN A 63 -13.13 14.61 -2.23
CA ASN A 63 -12.52 15.08 -3.47
C ASN A 63 -11.04 14.68 -3.65
N ALA A 64 -10.44 13.90 -2.73
CA ALA A 64 -8.99 13.63 -2.71
C ALA A 64 -8.58 12.30 -3.37
N PHE A 65 -9.40 11.77 -4.28
CA PHE A 65 -9.04 10.59 -5.05
C PHE A 65 -8.21 10.95 -6.28
#